data_AF-A0A936UDD1-F1
#
_entry.id   AF-A0A936UDD1-F1
#
_cell.length_a   1.000
_cell.length_b   1.000
_cell.length_c   1.000
_cell.angle_alpha   90.00
_cell.angle_beta   90.00
_cell.angle_gamma   90.00
#
_symmetry.space_group_name_H-M   'P 1'
#
loop_
_entity.id
_entity.type
_entity.pdbx_description
1 polymer ?
#
loop_
_entity_poly.entity_id
_entity_poly.type
_entity_poly.pdbx_seq_one_letter_code
_entity_poly.pdbx_strand_id
1 'polypeptide(L)'
;MKRSSVILLILTAATAGFVLGVYLGFAYFGRPSRSWATLAAVAWSGESAWHHYQNAEDPDARAALEGHLRVLQTFAAHPEYELGTSVHTDIALTYTRLALLAERRGTSTEAAALLQRAVAEARLGHWRQPTAEALRSFVQRLDRPRPLPAPTPQQTPSGA
;
A
#
# COMPACT_ATOMS: atom_id res chain seq x y z
N MET A 1 -7.69 -35.25 52.21
CA MET A 1 -6.58 -34.35 51.84
C MET A 1 -6.02 -34.53 50.42
N LYS A 2 -6.29 -35.61 49.66
CA LYS A 2 -5.69 -35.80 48.32
C LYS A 2 -6.31 -34.97 47.17
N ARG A 3 -7.58 -34.55 47.29
CA ARG A 3 -8.30 -33.85 46.20
C ARG A 3 -7.87 -32.38 46.01
N SER A 4 -7.55 -31.67 47.09
CA SER A 4 -7.10 -30.28 47.03
C SER A 4 -5.74 -30.13 46.34
N SER A 5 -4.82 -31.06 46.57
CA SER A 5 -3.50 -31.07 45.91
C SER A 5 -3.60 -31.26 44.39
N VAL A 6 -4.54 -32.10 43.93
CA VAL A 6 -4.76 -32.31 42.49
C VAL A 6 -5.32 -31.05 41.83
N ILE A 7 -6.29 -30.38 42.47
CA ILE A 7 -6.86 -29.13 41.94
C ILE A 7 -5.80 -28.03 41.85
N LEU A 8 -4.95 -27.90 42.86
CA LEU A 8 -3.87 -26.91 42.88
C LEU A 8 -2.85 -27.15 41.75
N LEU A 9 -2.55 -28.41 41.44
CA LEU A 9 -1.61 -28.78 40.36
C LEU A 9 -2.20 -28.47 38.98
N ILE A 10 -3.49 -28.77 38.77
CA ILE A 10 -4.20 -28.43 37.53
C ILE A 10 -4.23 -26.91 37.31
N LEU A 11 -4.56 -26.14 38.35
CA LEU A 11 -4.59 -24.68 38.25
C LEU A 11 -3.21 -24.12 37.92
N THR A 12 -2.16 -24.61 38.60
CA THR A 12 -0.78 -24.18 38.33
C THR A 12 -0.35 -24.49 36.89
N ALA A 13 -0.66 -25.69 36.40
CA ALA A 13 -0.35 -26.08 35.02
C ALA A 13 -1.13 -25.24 33.99
N ALA A 14 -2.41 -24.97 34.24
CA ALA A 14 -3.23 -24.13 33.37
C ALA A 14 -2.71 -22.68 33.32
N THR A 15 -2.36 -22.11 34.47
CA THR A 15 -1.78 -20.75 34.53
C THR A 15 -0.42 -20.70 33.84
N ALA A 16 0.46 -21.68 34.07
CA ALA A 16 1.76 -21.74 33.40
C ALA A 16 1.61 -21.89 31.87
N GLY A 17 0.68 -22.74 31.42
CA GLY A 17 0.36 -22.89 30.00
C GLY A 17 -0.20 -21.61 29.38
N PHE A 18 -1.06 -20.89 30.09
CA PHE A 18 -1.60 -19.60 29.63
C PHE A 18 -0.51 -18.53 29.51
N VAL A 19 0.33 -18.37 30.54
CA VAL A 19 1.44 -17.41 30.52
C VAL A 19 2.42 -17.72 29.39
N LEU A 20 2.76 -19.00 29.21
CA LEU A 20 3.64 -19.42 28.11
C LEU A 20 2.98 -19.18 26.75
N GLY A 21 1.68 -19.46 26.61
CA GLY A 21 0.92 -19.20 25.39
C GLY A 21 0.86 -17.71 25.03
N VAL A 22 0.61 -16.84 26.02
CA VAL A 22 0.64 -15.37 25.82
C VAL A 22 2.05 -14.90 25.46
N TYR A 23 3.08 -15.41 26.14
CA TYR A 23 4.47 -15.06 25.85
C TYR A 23 4.87 -15.48 24.43
N LEU A 24 4.58 -16.71 24.03
CA LEU A 24 4.84 -17.20 22.68
C LEU A 24 4.03 -16.42 21.65
N GLY A 25 2.77 -16.11 21.95
CA GLY A 25 1.92 -15.24 21.15
C GLY A 25 2.57 -13.87 20.93
N PHE A 26 3.05 -13.22 21.98
CA PHE A 26 3.71 -11.92 21.87
C PHE A 26 5.09 -11.99 21.20
N ALA A 27 5.86 -13.04 21.45
CA ALA A 27 7.18 -13.22 20.86
C ALA A 27 7.11 -13.51 19.35
N TYR A 28 6.15 -14.32 18.92
CA TYR A 28 5.97 -14.67 17.51
C TYR A 28 5.07 -13.67 16.75
N PHE A 29 4.02 -13.13 17.37
CA PHE A 29 3.07 -12.20 16.73
C PHE A 29 3.30 -10.71 17.07
N GLY A 30 4.11 -10.39 18.08
CA GLY A 30 4.43 -8.99 18.42
C GLY A 30 5.37 -8.31 17.43
N ARG A 31 6.19 -9.05 16.69
CA ARG A 31 6.99 -8.52 15.58
C ARG A 31 6.15 -8.16 14.34
N PRO A 32 5.20 -8.99 13.86
CA PRO A 32 4.38 -8.63 12.70
C PRO A 32 3.40 -7.48 12.96
N SER A 33 3.02 -7.14 14.20
CA SER A 33 2.04 -6.07 14.43
C SER A 33 2.50 -4.68 13.94
N ARG A 34 3.81 -4.39 14.02
CA ARG A 34 4.36 -3.12 13.52
C ARG A 34 4.41 -3.09 12.00
N SER A 35 4.74 -4.19 11.33
CA SER A 35 4.72 -4.27 9.87
C SER A 35 3.29 -4.20 9.33
N TRP A 36 2.29 -4.77 10.04
CA TRP A 36 0.88 -4.64 9.66
C TRP A 36 0.37 -3.21 9.71
N ALA A 37 0.69 -2.45 10.76
CA ALA A 37 0.30 -1.04 10.83
C ALA A 37 0.93 -0.20 9.70
N THR A 38 2.21 -0.46 9.39
CA THR A 38 2.94 0.14 8.26
C THR A 38 2.26 -0.19 6.93
N LEU A 39 1.99 -1.47 6.65
CA LEU A 39 1.33 -1.91 5.43
C LEU A 39 -0.07 -1.31 5.30
N ALA A 40 -0.83 -1.24 6.40
CA ALA A 40 -2.15 -0.63 6.41
C ALA A 40 -2.08 0.88 6.09
N ALA A 41 -1.10 1.60 6.62
CA ALA A 41 -0.92 3.03 6.33
C ALA A 41 -0.54 3.28 4.86
N VAL A 42 0.35 2.47 4.28
CA VAL A 42 0.71 2.54 2.86
C VAL A 42 -0.51 2.21 1.99
N ALA A 43 -1.22 1.12 2.29
CA ALA A 43 -2.40 0.71 1.54
C ALA A 43 -3.52 1.76 1.59
N TRP A 44 -3.85 2.27 2.78
CA TRP A 44 -4.90 3.27 2.96
C TRP A 44 -4.57 4.59 2.25
N SER A 45 -3.34 5.09 2.42
CA SER A 45 -2.91 6.32 1.73
C SER A 45 -2.85 6.15 0.21
N GLY A 46 -2.45 4.97 -0.26
CA GLY A 46 -2.42 4.64 -1.69
C GLY A 46 -3.82 4.58 -2.30
N GLU A 47 -4.77 3.93 -1.62
CA GLU A 47 -6.16 3.84 -2.06
C GLU A 47 -6.86 5.21 -2.09
N SER A 48 -6.66 6.03 -1.05
CA SER A 48 -7.16 7.41 -1.04
C SER A 48 -6.57 8.23 -2.18
N ALA A 49 -5.24 8.23 -2.34
CA ALA A 49 -4.58 8.97 -3.40
C ALA A 49 -5.03 8.52 -4.80
N TRP A 50 -5.26 7.22 -4.97
CA TRP A 50 -5.80 6.65 -6.20
C TRP A 50 -7.19 7.17 -6.53
N HIS A 51 -8.09 7.14 -5.53
CA HIS A 51 -9.47 7.59 -5.70
C HIS A 51 -9.53 9.07 -6.11
N HIS A 52 -8.78 9.93 -5.43
CA HIS A 52 -8.71 11.34 -5.80
C HIS A 52 -8.07 11.57 -7.16
N TYR A 53 -7.01 10.82 -7.50
CA TYR A 53 -6.31 10.97 -8.79
C TYR A 53 -7.17 10.60 -10.01
N GLN A 54 -8.05 9.59 -9.90
CA GLN A 54 -8.95 9.24 -11.00
C GLN A 54 -9.95 10.36 -11.34
N ASN A 55 -10.32 11.16 -10.34
CA ASN A 55 -11.17 12.33 -10.52
C ASN A 55 -10.29 13.51 -10.97
N ALA A 56 -10.07 13.65 -12.28
CA ALA A 56 -9.12 14.62 -12.84
C ALA A 56 -9.37 16.09 -12.45
N GLU A 57 -10.60 16.43 -12.05
CA GLU A 57 -11.01 17.77 -11.62
C GLU A 57 -10.90 17.98 -10.11
N ASP A 58 -10.50 16.96 -9.35
CA ASP A 58 -10.41 17.04 -7.91
C ASP A 58 -9.23 17.95 -7.50
N PRO A 59 -9.48 19.09 -6.83
CA PRO A 59 -8.42 19.96 -6.34
C PRO A 59 -7.50 19.23 -5.35
N ASP A 60 -8.03 18.24 -4.63
CA ASP A 60 -7.35 17.50 -3.57
C ASP A 60 -6.49 16.35 -4.09
N ALA A 61 -6.62 15.96 -5.37
CA ALA A 61 -5.82 14.89 -5.98
C ALA A 61 -4.31 15.08 -5.79
N ARG A 62 -3.85 16.33 -5.90
CA ARG A 62 -2.46 16.68 -5.68
C ARG A 62 -2.05 16.46 -4.23
N ALA A 63 -2.84 17.01 -3.30
CA ALA A 63 -2.55 16.93 -1.87
C ALA A 63 -2.55 15.48 -1.38
N ALA A 64 -3.45 14.64 -1.90
CA ALA A 64 -3.51 13.22 -1.58
C ALA A 64 -2.26 12.46 -2.08
N LEU A 65 -1.84 12.68 -3.33
CA LEU A 65 -0.61 12.09 -3.88
C LEU A 65 0.65 12.56 -3.13
N GLU A 66 0.76 13.84 -2.79
CA GLU A 66 1.86 14.37 -1.98
C GLU A 66 1.84 13.81 -0.54
N GLY A 67 0.65 13.61 0.03
CA GLY A 67 0.46 12.91 1.30
C GLY A 67 0.98 11.48 1.26
N HIS A 68 0.57 10.71 0.26
CA HIS A 68 1.05 9.34 0.04
C HIS A 68 2.56 9.30 -0.19
N LEU A 69 3.11 10.23 -0.98
CA LEU A 69 4.54 10.34 -1.23
C LEU A 69 5.34 10.53 0.07
N ARG A 70 4.87 11.40 0.99
CA ARG A 70 5.52 11.58 2.31
C ARG A 70 5.54 10.31 3.14
N VAL A 71 4.45 9.53 3.10
CA VAL A 71 4.37 8.23 3.78
C VAL A 71 5.40 7.26 3.18
N LEU A 72 5.44 7.13 1.85
CA LEU A 72 6.41 6.27 1.18
C LEU A 72 7.87 6.68 1.44
N GLN A 73 8.17 7.98 1.41
CA GLN A 73 9.51 8.50 1.71
C GLN A 73 9.93 8.23 3.15
N THR A 74 8.99 8.32 4.10
CA THR A 74 9.25 7.93 5.49
C THR A 74 9.67 6.47 5.54
N PHE A 75 9.01 5.58 4.81
CA PHE A 75 9.40 4.17 4.77
C PHE A 75 10.71 3.91 4.04
N ALA A 76 10.98 4.61 2.94
CA ALA A 76 12.25 4.50 2.22
C ALA A 76 13.47 4.89 3.08
N ALA A 77 13.28 5.80 4.03
CA ALA A 77 14.33 6.21 4.98
C ALA A 77 14.60 5.18 6.10
N HIS A 78 13.74 4.18 6.26
CA HIS A 78 13.79 3.21 7.37
C HIS A 78 13.90 1.78 6.81
N PRO A 79 15.12 1.32 6.50
CA PRO A 79 15.35 0.02 5.86
C PRO A 79 14.89 -1.18 6.71
N GLU A 80 14.65 -1.00 8.00
CA GLU A 80 14.15 -2.02 8.91
C GLU A 80 12.72 -2.51 8.59
N TYR A 81 11.94 -1.79 7.79
CA TYR A 81 10.56 -2.17 7.47
C TYR A 81 10.44 -3.26 6.40
N GLU A 82 11.54 -3.80 5.88
CA GLU A 82 11.59 -4.84 4.82
C GLU A 82 10.83 -4.50 3.52
N LEU A 83 10.32 -3.27 3.38
CA LEU A 83 9.73 -2.77 2.14
C LEU A 83 10.79 -2.62 1.03
N GLY A 84 12.08 -2.52 1.42
CA GLY A 84 13.23 -2.67 0.54
C GLY A 84 13.17 -1.84 -0.74
N THR A 85 13.53 -2.43 -1.86
CA THR A 85 13.54 -1.79 -3.19
C THR A 85 12.13 -1.53 -3.75
N SER A 86 11.09 -2.17 -3.20
CA SER A 86 9.72 -2.01 -3.68
C SER A 86 9.15 -0.60 -3.40
N VAL A 87 9.53 0.01 -2.27
CA VAL A 87 9.05 1.36 -1.92
C VAL A 87 9.51 2.42 -2.92
N HIS A 88 10.73 2.31 -3.46
CA HIS A 88 11.24 3.21 -4.50
C HIS A 88 10.43 3.10 -5.79
N THR A 89 9.92 1.91 -6.07
CA THR A 89 9.00 1.71 -7.20
C THR A 89 7.68 2.44 -6.97
N ASP A 90 7.07 2.33 -5.78
CA ASP A 90 5.83 3.03 -5.47
C ASP A 90 6.00 4.56 -5.46
N ILE A 91 7.16 5.05 -4.99
CA ILE A 91 7.54 6.47 -5.06
C ILE A 91 7.62 6.91 -6.53
N ALA A 92 8.28 6.13 -7.39
CA ALA A 92 8.40 6.44 -8.82
C ALA A 92 7.03 6.53 -9.50
N LEU A 93 6.13 5.60 -9.21
CA LEU A 93 4.77 5.62 -9.74
C LEU A 93 3.98 6.83 -9.24
N THR A 94 4.14 7.20 -7.97
CA THR A 94 3.48 8.37 -7.37
C THR A 94 3.96 9.68 -8.00
N TYR A 95 5.27 9.85 -8.19
CA TYR A 95 5.82 10.99 -8.94
C TYR A 95 5.32 11.03 -10.38
N THR A 96 5.21 9.88 -11.04
CA THR A 96 4.69 9.80 -12.40
C THR A 96 3.23 10.26 -12.47
N ARG A 97 2.39 9.89 -11.49
CA ARG A 97 1.01 10.39 -11.39
C ARG A 97 0.93 11.89 -11.14
N LEU A 98 1.78 12.42 -10.25
CA LEU A 98 1.90 13.88 -10.05
C LEU A 98 2.29 14.60 -11.34
N ALA A 99 3.21 14.03 -12.12
CA ALA A 99 3.60 14.61 -13.41
C ALA A 99 2.43 14.62 -14.40
N LEU A 100 1.66 13.53 -14.49
CA LEU A 100 0.47 13.48 -15.35
C LEU A 100 -0.60 14.47 -14.91
N LEU A 101 -0.76 14.69 -13.60
CA LEU A 101 -1.66 15.70 -13.07
C LEU A 101 -1.20 17.12 -13.43
N ALA A 102 0.10 17.39 -13.34
CA ALA A 102 0.71 18.66 -13.76
C ALA A 102 0.54 18.90 -15.27
N GLU A 103 0.74 17.89 -16.12
CA GLU A 103 0.48 17.96 -17.56
C GLU A 103 -0.97 18.33 -17.87
N ARG A 104 -1.94 17.68 -17.20
CA ARG A 104 -3.38 17.99 -17.37
C ARG A 104 -3.72 19.43 -16.98
N ARG A 105 -2.98 20.01 -16.04
CA ARG A 105 -3.10 21.42 -15.59
C ARG A 105 -2.30 22.40 -16.45
N GLY A 106 -1.59 21.91 -17.48
CA GLY A 106 -0.77 22.73 -18.37
C GLY A 106 0.60 23.14 -17.80
N THR A 107 1.01 22.63 -16.63
CA THR A 107 2.29 22.97 -16.00
C THR A 107 3.43 22.06 -16.47
N SER A 108 3.76 22.13 -17.77
CA SER A 108 4.72 21.23 -18.44
C SER A 108 6.12 21.22 -17.80
N THR A 109 6.64 22.37 -17.36
CA THR A 109 7.94 22.46 -16.67
C THR A 109 7.97 21.68 -15.37
N GLU A 110 6.88 21.73 -14.61
CA GLU A 110 6.74 21.00 -13.36
C GLU A 110 6.64 19.49 -13.62
N ALA A 111 5.85 19.09 -14.62
CA ALA A 111 5.72 17.70 -15.01
C ALA A 111 7.08 17.07 -15.40
N ALA A 112 7.90 17.79 -16.16
CA ALA A 112 9.24 17.34 -16.53
C ALA A 112 10.13 17.09 -15.30
N ALA A 113 10.12 18.01 -14.32
CA ALA A 113 10.87 17.86 -13.08
C ALA A 113 10.38 16.66 -12.25
N LEU A 114 9.06 16.43 -12.18
CA LEU A 114 8.47 15.29 -11.49
C LEU A 114 8.84 13.95 -12.16
N LEU A 115 8.87 13.88 -13.49
CA LEU A 115 9.30 12.68 -14.21
C LEU A 115 10.79 12.38 -14.03
N GLN A 116 11.64 13.41 -13.94
CA GLN A 116 13.05 13.20 -13.62
C GLN A 116 13.22 12.56 -12.23
N ARG A 117 12.45 13.01 -11.23
CA ARG A 117 12.42 12.39 -9.90
C ARG A 117 11.90 10.95 -9.97
N ALA A 118 10.82 10.71 -10.72
CA ALA A 118 10.29 9.36 -10.92
C ALA A 118 11.33 8.39 -11.50
N VAL A 119 12.10 8.84 -12.50
CA VAL A 119 13.18 8.04 -13.12
C VAL A 119 14.30 7.75 -12.13
N ALA A 120 14.70 8.72 -11.31
CA ALA A 120 15.72 8.52 -10.29
C ALA A 120 15.30 7.43 -9.28
N GLU A 121 14.06 7.50 -8.80
CA GLU A 121 13.50 6.53 -7.86
C GLU A 121 13.32 5.15 -8.50
N ALA A 122 12.87 5.08 -9.76
CA ALA A 122 12.74 3.82 -10.48
C ALA A 122 14.09 3.09 -10.63
N ARG A 123 15.21 3.82 -10.74
CA ARG A 123 16.56 3.22 -10.75
C ARG A 123 16.92 2.61 -9.40
N LEU A 124 16.59 3.28 -8.30
CA LEU A 124 16.80 2.76 -6.95
C LEU A 124 15.94 1.51 -6.69
N GLY A 125 14.72 1.47 -7.24
CA GLY A 125 13.84 0.30 -7.21
C GLY A 125 14.20 -0.82 -8.20
N HIS A 126 15.33 -0.71 -8.91
CA HIS A 126 15.77 -1.66 -9.95
C HIS A 126 14.73 -1.95 -11.04
N TRP A 127 13.92 -0.94 -11.39
CA TRP A 127 12.95 -1.05 -12.46
C TRP A 127 13.65 -1.32 -13.80
N ARG A 128 13.17 -2.29 -14.58
CA ARG A 128 13.84 -2.80 -15.80
C ARG A 128 14.15 -1.73 -16.84
N GLN A 129 13.23 -0.79 -17.04
CA GLN A 129 13.34 0.32 -18.00
C GLN A 129 12.94 1.64 -17.33
N PRO A 130 13.85 2.30 -16.58
CA PRO A 130 13.54 3.50 -15.82
C PRO A 130 13.62 4.72 -16.75
N THR A 131 12.72 4.80 -17.74
CA THR A 131 12.55 5.97 -18.61
C THR A 131 11.22 6.66 -18.33
N ALA A 132 11.15 7.96 -18.58
CA ALA A 132 9.94 8.75 -18.34
C ALA A 132 8.75 8.21 -19.17
N GLU A 133 9.01 7.84 -20.42
CA GLU A 133 8.01 7.30 -21.35
C GLU A 133 7.50 5.93 -20.90
N ALA A 134 8.39 5.05 -20.41
CA ALA A 134 8.01 3.73 -19.92
C ALA A 134 7.16 3.83 -18.65
N LEU A 135 7.57 4.68 -17.70
CA LEU A 135 6.82 4.94 -16.48
C LEU A 135 5.44 5.57 -16.79
N ARG A 136 5.41 6.59 -17.65
CA ARG A 136 4.17 7.21 -18.12
C ARG A 136 3.22 6.18 -18.73
N SER A 137 3.71 5.38 -19.68
CA SER A 137 2.91 4.35 -20.35
C SER A 137 2.43 3.27 -19.39
N PHE A 138 3.25 2.92 -18.39
CA PHE A 138 2.89 1.97 -17.35
C PHE A 138 1.76 2.50 -16.47
N VAL A 139 1.90 3.72 -15.93
CA VAL A 139 0.87 4.36 -15.10
C VAL A 139 -0.41 4.57 -15.89
N GLN A 140 -0.35 5.05 -17.13
CA GLN A 140 -1.54 5.18 -17.97
C GLN A 140 -2.26 3.83 -18.21
N ARG A 141 -1.52 2.73 -18.33
CA ARG A 141 -2.13 1.40 -18.47
C ARG A 141 -2.71 0.89 -17.15
N LEU A 142 -2.02 1.14 -16.05
CA LEU A 142 -2.47 0.76 -14.70
C LEU A 142 -3.74 1.52 -14.31
N ASP A 143 -3.83 2.78 -14.72
CA ASP A 143 -4.88 3.73 -14.34
C ASP A 143 -6.03 3.77 -15.36
N ARG A 144 -5.98 2.94 -16.40
CA ARG A 144 -7.14 2.76 -17.28
C ARG A 144 -8.29 2.14 -16.49
N PRO A 145 -9.51 2.72 -16.56
CA PRO A 145 -10.68 2.07 -16.00
C PRO A 145 -10.81 0.69 -16.65
N ARG A 146 -10.87 -0.35 -15.82
CA ARG A 146 -11.15 -1.70 -16.32
C ARG A 146 -12.57 -1.65 -16.90
N PRO A 147 -12.77 -2.04 -18.18
CA PRO A 147 -14.12 -2.13 -18.72
C PRO A 147 -14.92 -3.04 -17.81
N LEU A 148 -16.03 -2.54 -17.27
CA LEU A 148 -16.95 -3.40 -16.53
C LEU A 148 -17.42 -4.49 -17.50
N PRO A 149 -17.45 -5.77 -17.09
CA PRO A 149 -18.08 -6.79 -17.90
C PRO A 149 -19.50 -6.32 -18.23
N ALA A 150 -19.90 -6.49 -19.49
CA ALA A 150 -21.26 -6.14 -19.90
C ALA A 150 -22.24 -6.81 -18.90
N PRO A 151 -23.30 -6.10 -18.46
CA PRO A 151 -24.27 -6.67 -17.54
C PRO A 151 -24.72 -8.00 -18.11
N THR A 152 -24.56 -9.08 -17.34
CA THR A 152 -25.06 -10.39 -17.76
C THR A 152 -26.55 -10.22 -18.06
N PRO A 153 -27.04 -10.61 -19.25
CA PRO A 153 -28.46 -10.50 -19.55
C PRO A 153 -29.22 -11.12 -18.39
N GLN A 154 -30.00 -10.32 -17.66
CA GLN A 154 -30.82 -10.84 -16.58
C GLN A 154 -31.64 -11.95 -17.23
N GLN A 155 -31.47 -13.19 -16.77
CA GLN A 155 -32.30 -14.30 -17.21
C GLN A 155 -33.72 -13.90 -16.84
N THR A 156 -34.49 -13.42 -17.83
CA THR A 156 -35.92 -13.19 -17.67
C THR A 156 -36.50 -14.52 -17.21
N PRO A 157 -37.13 -14.57 -16.02
CA PRO A 157 -37.73 -15.80 -15.53
C PRO A 157 -38.70 -16.29 -16.61
N SER A 158 -38.34 -17.41 -17.24
CA SER A 158 -39.20 -18.08 -18.22
C SER A 158 -40.46 -18.47 -17.46
N GLY A 159 -41.60 -17.91 -17.89
CA GLY A 159 -42.88 -18.01 -17.20
C GLY A 159 -43.24 -19.44 -16.81
N ALA A 160 -43.74 -19.55 -15.58
CA ALA A 160 -44.53 -20.66 -15.08
C ALA A 160 -45.91 -20.70 -15.76
#